data_AF-A0A921BMB8-F1
#
_entry.id   AF-A0A921BMB8-F1
#
_cell.length_a   1.000
_cell.length_b   1.000
_cell.length_c   1.000
_cell.angle_alpha   90.00
_cell.angle_beta   90.00
_cell.angle_gamma   90.00
#
_symmetry.space_group_name_H-M   'P 1'
#
loop_
_entity.id
_entity.type
_entity.pdbx_description
1 polymer ?
#
loop_
_entity_poly.entity_id
_entity_poly.type
_entity_poly.pdbx_seq_one_letter_code
_entity_poly.pdbx_strand_id
1 'polypeptide(L)'
;MVICCEYDALPEVGHACGHNIIATAAAGAGVAMATLAEELGIRVTVLGTPAEEGGGGKVELIDAGAFEDAAASMMVHPGPFDELDPSFQACQHFEAEFFGKESHAAFAPEEGINALDAFVQAYVNVATLRQAMVEGDRVHCMVTRGGDAVNVVPAHTSSTWLIRSSSVGRLDELIPKVQACFEGAATATGCRLAWTRTDHPYDNMRNNQVMTGLYSANSESMGRPMPTEAEIGRSGGSSDMGNVSQVVPSIHPMLGIQSGDAVNHQPEFADHTVSTHGMQAIRDGALSMAYTIIDMAEQDVWERLGE
;
A
#
# COMPACT_ATOMS: atom_id res chain seq x y z
N MET A 1 -9.01 -18.37 -10.77
CA MET A 1 -8.56 -16.98 -10.88
C MET A 1 -9.36 -16.12 -9.92
N VAL A 2 -8.70 -15.27 -9.13
CA VAL A 2 -9.33 -14.23 -8.33
C VAL A 2 -9.06 -12.87 -8.96
N ILE A 3 -10.06 -12.00 -9.05
CA ILE A 3 -9.92 -10.61 -9.44
C ILE A 3 -10.23 -9.78 -8.18
N CYS A 4 -9.24 -9.07 -7.66
CA CYS A 4 -9.42 -8.22 -6.49
C CYS A 4 -10.24 -6.97 -6.87
N CYS A 5 -11.15 -6.57 -5.99
CA CYS A 5 -12.12 -5.50 -6.20
C CYS A 5 -12.11 -4.59 -4.98
N GLU A 6 -11.22 -3.59 -4.97
CA GLU A 6 -11.15 -2.55 -3.94
C GLU A 6 -12.22 -1.49 -4.15
N TYR A 7 -12.77 -0.94 -3.05
CA TYR A 7 -13.89 0.00 -3.09
C TYR A 7 -13.96 0.95 -1.89
N ASP A 8 -12.98 0.94 -0.99
CA ASP A 8 -12.87 1.94 0.07
C ASP A 8 -12.46 3.32 -0.47
N ALA A 9 -12.58 4.33 0.39
CA ALA A 9 -12.30 5.72 0.04
C ALA A 9 -11.52 6.38 1.18
N LEU A 10 -10.86 7.48 0.86
CA LEU A 10 -10.08 8.26 1.81
C LEU A 10 -10.95 9.31 2.53
N PRO A 11 -10.66 9.61 3.81
CA PRO A 11 -11.30 10.70 4.53
C PRO A 11 -11.13 12.04 3.79
N GLU A 12 -12.19 12.84 3.75
CA GLU A 12 -12.26 14.20 3.15
C GLU A 12 -12.04 14.30 1.62
N VAL A 13 -11.31 13.38 1.00
CA VAL A 13 -10.95 13.44 -0.43
C VAL A 13 -11.65 12.40 -1.31
N GLY A 14 -12.45 11.51 -0.72
CA GLY A 14 -13.25 10.52 -1.45
C GLY A 14 -12.38 9.47 -2.14
N HIS A 15 -12.74 9.06 -3.36
CA HIS A 15 -11.97 8.07 -4.14
C HIS A 15 -10.72 8.68 -4.78
N ALA A 16 -9.90 9.40 -4.01
CA ALA A 16 -8.65 10.01 -4.48
C ALA A 16 -7.54 8.98 -4.78
N CYS A 17 -7.73 7.70 -4.44
CA CYS A 17 -6.90 6.60 -4.91
C CYS A 17 -7.54 5.83 -6.10
N GLY A 18 -8.79 6.17 -6.45
CA GLY A 18 -9.48 5.63 -7.61
C GLY A 18 -10.07 4.23 -7.45
N HIS A 19 -10.36 3.80 -6.22
CA HIS A 19 -10.96 2.47 -5.96
C HIS A 19 -12.35 2.30 -6.61
N ASN A 20 -13.03 3.38 -6.96
CA ASN A 20 -14.22 3.33 -7.82
C ASN A 20 -13.92 2.78 -9.23
N ILE A 21 -12.77 3.10 -9.82
CA ILE A 21 -12.33 2.53 -11.10
C ILE A 21 -11.96 1.06 -10.89
N ILE A 22 -11.21 0.74 -9.83
CA ILE A 22 -10.77 -0.63 -9.51
C ILE A 22 -11.99 -1.55 -9.38
N ALA A 23 -12.95 -1.18 -8.53
CA ALA A 23 -14.18 -1.93 -8.33
C ALA A 23 -14.94 -2.18 -9.64
N THR A 24 -15.09 -1.13 -10.45
CA THR A 24 -15.88 -1.20 -11.67
C THR A 24 -15.18 -2.02 -12.74
N ALA A 25 -13.85 -1.90 -12.87
CA ALA A 25 -13.05 -2.71 -13.80
C ALA A 25 -13.07 -4.20 -13.41
N ALA A 26 -12.91 -4.51 -12.12
CA ALA A 26 -12.97 -5.87 -11.60
C ALA A 26 -14.36 -6.51 -11.83
N ALA A 27 -15.43 -5.77 -11.53
CA ALA A 27 -16.79 -6.22 -11.81
C ALA A 27 -17.03 -6.42 -13.32
N GLY A 28 -16.54 -5.49 -14.15
CA GLY A 28 -16.63 -5.58 -15.61
C GLY A 28 -15.92 -6.81 -16.17
N ALA A 29 -14.72 -7.12 -15.69
CA ALA A 29 -13.99 -8.34 -16.05
C ALA A 29 -14.76 -9.59 -15.62
N GLY A 30 -15.32 -9.61 -14.41
CA GLY A 30 -16.17 -10.71 -13.95
C GLY A 30 -17.39 -10.94 -14.84
N VAL A 31 -18.07 -9.86 -15.25
CA VAL A 31 -19.21 -9.93 -16.18
C VAL A 31 -18.77 -10.46 -17.55
N ALA A 32 -17.64 -9.99 -18.08
CA ALA A 32 -17.10 -10.47 -19.36
C ALA A 32 -16.77 -11.97 -19.32
N MET A 33 -16.23 -12.45 -18.19
CA MET A 33 -15.89 -13.87 -18.01
C MET A 33 -17.07 -14.76 -17.69
N ALA A 34 -18.21 -14.21 -17.24
CA ALA A 34 -19.36 -14.99 -16.77
C ALA A 34 -19.92 -15.94 -17.84
N THR A 35 -19.84 -15.57 -19.12
CA THR A 35 -20.31 -16.41 -20.23
C THR A 35 -19.24 -17.34 -20.80
N LEU A 36 -17.97 -17.17 -20.43
CA LEU A 36 -16.84 -17.89 -21.00
C LEU A 36 -16.20 -18.88 -20.03
N ALA A 37 -16.36 -18.68 -18.71
CA ALA A 37 -15.70 -19.47 -17.69
C ALA A 37 -16.00 -20.98 -17.79
N GLU A 38 -17.25 -21.36 -18.10
CA GLU A 38 -17.64 -22.77 -18.26
C GLU A 38 -16.97 -23.40 -19.50
N GLU A 39 -16.96 -22.70 -20.62
CA GLU A 39 -16.34 -23.17 -21.88
C GLU A 39 -14.82 -23.34 -21.74
N LEU A 40 -14.19 -22.42 -21.00
CA LEU A 40 -12.76 -22.45 -20.69
C LEU A 40 -12.40 -23.43 -19.56
N GLY A 41 -13.38 -24.05 -18.90
CA GLY A 41 -13.14 -25.00 -17.82
C GLY A 41 -12.51 -24.37 -16.56
N ILE A 42 -12.72 -23.06 -16.34
CA ILE A 42 -12.11 -22.31 -15.24
C ILE A 42 -13.15 -21.75 -14.28
N ARG A 43 -12.69 -21.30 -13.11
CA ARG A 43 -13.47 -20.49 -12.17
C ARG A 43 -12.86 -19.11 -12.05
N VAL A 44 -13.70 -18.08 -12.18
CA VAL A 44 -13.37 -16.68 -11.93
C VAL A 44 -14.15 -16.21 -10.72
N THR A 45 -13.44 -15.65 -9.73
CA THR A 45 -14.02 -15.04 -8.53
C THR A 45 -13.71 -13.56 -8.55
N VAL A 46 -14.73 -12.69 -8.56
CA VAL A 46 -14.55 -11.27 -8.24
C VAL A 46 -14.65 -11.13 -6.73
N LEU A 47 -13.52 -10.87 -6.08
CA LEU A 47 -13.44 -10.82 -4.63
C LEU A 47 -13.46 -9.36 -4.18
N GLY A 48 -14.49 -8.97 -3.42
CA GLY A 48 -14.54 -7.66 -2.80
C GLY A 48 -13.49 -7.54 -1.70
N THR A 49 -12.56 -6.61 -1.83
CA THR A 49 -11.41 -6.43 -0.94
C THR A 49 -11.47 -5.06 -0.26
N PRO A 50 -12.04 -4.96 0.96
CA PRO A 50 -12.19 -3.68 1.64
C PRO A 50 -10.88 -3.16 2.24
N ALA A 51 -10.89 -1.89 2.65
CA ALA A 51 -9.94 -1.29 3.59
C ALA A 51 -8.46 -1.41 3.18
N GLU A 52 -8.14 -1.22 1.91
CA GLU A 52 -6.76 -1.22 1.44
C GLU A 52 -5.99 0.01 1.94
N GLU A 53 -6.66 1.15 2.19
CA GLU A 53 -6.02 2.42 2.59
C GLU A 53 -5.45 2.43 4.03
N GLY A 54 -5.47 1.29 4.72
CA GLY A 54 -4.82 1.14 6.03
C GLY A 54 -5.37 0.00 6.89
N GLY A 55 -6.48 -0.63 6.50
CA GLY A 55 -7.05 -1.75 7.24
C GLY A 55 -6.51 -3.13 6.82
N GLY A 56 -5.82 -3.23 5.69
CA GLY A 56 -5.26 -4.49 5.18
C GLY A 56 -6.31 -5.56 4.94
N GLY A 57 -7.47 -5.22 4.37
CA GLY A 57 -8.56 -6.18 4.26
C GLY A 57 -8.24 -7.41 3.42
N LYS A 58 -7.28 -7.37 2.49
CA LYS A 58 -6.81 -8.60 1.81
C LYS A 58 -6.05 -9.52 2.74
N VAL A 59 -5.36 -9.00 3.75
CA VAL A 59 -4.68 -9.82 4.77
C VAL A 59 -5.70 -10.62 5.58
N GLU A 60 -6.76 -9.97 6.06
CA GLU A 60 -7.88 -10.63 6.74
C GLU A 60 -8.57 -11.67 5.85
N LEU A 61 -8.73 -11.37 4.55
CA LEU A 61 -9.31 -12.32 3.58
C LEU A 61 -8.39 -13.52 3.30
N ILE A 62 -7.08 -13.32 3.27
CA ILE A 62 -6.10 -14.41 3.17
C ILE A 62 -6.22 -15.32 4.40
N ASP A 63 -6.24 -14.76 5.60
CA ASP A 63 -6.37 -15.51 6.85
C ASP A 63 -7.69 -16.26 6.96
N ALA A 64 -8.75 -15.73 6.34
CA ALA A 64 -10.07 -16.37 6.22
C ALA A 64 -10.16 -17.42 5.10
N GLY A 65 -9.08 -17.66 4.35
CA GLY A 65 -9.00 -18.68 3.30
C GLY A 65 -9.57 -18.27 1.93
N ALA A 66 -9.83 -16.98 1.70
CA ALA A 66 -10.47 -16.49 0.46
C ALA A 66 -9.65 -16.75 -0.82
N PHE A 67 -8.34 -17.03 -0.68
CA PHE A 67 -7.42 -17.29 -1.78
C PHE A 67 -6.94 -18.75 -1.87
N GLU A 68 -7.36 -19.66 -0.98
CA GLU A 68 -6.82 -21.04 -0.90
C GLU A 68 -6.98 -21.85 -2.20
N ASP A 69 -8.11 -21.69 -2.89
CA ASP A 69 -8.41 -22.38 -4.15
C ASP A 69 -8.01 -21.57 -5.39
N ALA A 70 -7.31 -20.44 -5.22
CA ALA A 70 -6.95 -19.56 -6.32
C ALA A 70 -5.63 -19.99 -6.97
N ALA A 71 -5.66 -20.31 -8.27
CA ALA A 71 -4.45 -20.56 -9.05
C ALA A 71 -3.62 -19.28 -9.33
N ALA A 72 -4.28 -18.12 -9.31
CA ALA A 72 -3.70 -16.81 -9.58
C ALA A 72 -4.66 -15.70 -9.14
N SER A 73 -4.13 -14.49 -8.94
CA SER A 73 -4.88 -13.27 -8.65
C SER A 73 -4.48 -12.12 -9.58
N MET A 74 -5.37 -11.16 -9.83
CA MET A 74 -5.04 -9.94 -10.56
C MET A 74 -5.87 -8.75 -10.08
N MET A 75 -5.30 -7.56 -10.23
CA MET A 75 -5.98 -6.29 -10.05
C MET A 75 -5.39 -5.25 -11.01
N VAL A 76 -6.13 -4.20 -11.31
CA VAL A 76 -5.61 -3.00 -11.99
C VAL A 76 -5.82 -1.79 -11.11
N HIS A 77 -4.95 -0.79 -11.21
CA HIS A 77 -5.00 0.41 -10.37
C HIS A 77 -4.97 1.68 -11.21
N PRO A 78 -5.86 2.66 -11.03
CA PRO A 78 -5.72 3.93 -11.72
C PRO A 78 -4.52 4.73 -11.19
N GLY A 79 -3.81 5.39 -12.09
CA GLY A 79 -2.66 6.21 -11.75
C GLY A 79 -2.47 7.37 -12.73
N PRO A 80 -1.45 8.23 -12.48
CA PRO A 80 -1.15 9.33 -13.38
C PRO A 80 -0.52 8.88 -14.71
N PHE A 81 -0.03 7.65 -14.78
CA PHE A 81 0.61 7.06 -15.94
C PHE A 81 0.32 5.56 -16.01
N ASP A 82 0.52 4.98 -17.19
CA ASP A 82 0.49 3.54 -17.38
C ASP A 82 1.80 2.91 -16.89
N GLU A 83 1.69 1.79 -16.17
CA GLU A 83 2.83 1.01 -15.70
C GLU A 83 2.45 -0.47 -15.61
N LEU A 84 3.28 -1.34 -16.19
CA LEU A 84 2.95 -2.75 -16.34
C LEU A 84 3.17 -3.57 -15.06
N ASP A 85 4.28 -3.33 -14.37
CA ASP A 85 4.76 -4.17 -13.27
C ASP A 85 5.28 -3.36 -12.07
N PRO A 86 4.47 -2.43 -11.53
CA PRO A 86 4.91 -1.57 -10.43
C PRO A 86 5.39 -2.39 -9.23
N SER A 87 6.53 -2.01 -8.66
CA SER A 87 6.95 -2.48 -7.36
C SER A 87 6.15 -1.77 -6.27
N PHE A 88 5.52 -2.52 -5.38
CA PHE A 88 4.98 -1.98 -4.13
C PHE A 88 5.89 -2.35 -2.98
N GLN A 89 6.13 -1.37 -2.10
CA GLN A 89 7.03 -1.48 -0.97
C GLN A 89 6.35 -2.18 0.20
N ALA A 90 7.11 -3.01 0.91
CA ALA A 90 6.68 -3.53 2.21
C ALA A 90 6.57 -2.38 3.22
N CYS A 91 5.56 -2.40 4.08
CA CYS A 91 5.38 -1.36 5.08
C CYS A 91 4.78 -1.84 6.40
N GLN A 92 4.99 -1.04 7.45
CA GLN A 92 4.40 -1.24 8.76
C GLN A 92 4.10 0.07 9.47
N HIS A 93 2.89 0.18 10.04
CA HIS A 93 2.47 1.27 10.91
C HIS A 93 2.82 1.02 12.38
N PHE A 94 3.15 2.09 13.08
CA PHE A 94 3.45 2.10 14.51
C PHE A 94 2.83 3.32 15.19
N GLU A 95 2.31 3.13 16.39
CA GLU A 95 2.03 4.19 17.35
C GLU A 95 3.15 4.25 18.40
N ALA A 96 3.63 5.45 18.66
CA ALA A 96 4.68 5.73 19.62
C ALA A 96 4.20 6.77 20.64
N GLU A 97 4.21 6.39 21.91
CA GLU A 97 3.82 7.25 23.03
C GLU A 97 4.96 7.37 24.04
N PHE A 98 5.26 8.60 24.46
CA PHE A 98 6.16 8.86 25.58
C PHE A 98 5.37 9.31 26.81
N PHE A 99 5.67 8.70 27.95
CA PHE A 99 5.08 9.02 29.24
C PHE A 99 6.15 9.54 30.20
N GLY A 100 5.96 10.75 30.69
CA GLY A 100 6.80 11.46 31.64
C GLY A 100 6.00 11.90 32.86
N LYS A 101 6.22 13.15 33.31
CA LYS A 101 5.61 13.73 34.51
C LYS A 101 5.49 15.24 34.37
N GLU A 102 4.31 15.79 34.64
CA GLU A 102 4.08 17.22 34.54
C GLU A 102 4.81 17.97 35.65
N SER A 103 5.25 19.18 35.32
CA SER A 103 5.69 20.18 36.29
C SER A 103 5.49 21.58 35.72
N HIS A 104 5.55 22.59 36.58
CA HIS A 104 5.47 23.98 36.13
C HIS A 104 6.78 24.36 35.45
N ALA A 105 6.74 24.64 34.14
CA ALA A 105 7.93 24.76 33.30
C ALA A 105 8.92 25.85 33.77
N ALA A 106 8.44 26.89 34.45
CA ALA A 106 9.30 27.96 34.98
C ALA A 106 9.59 27.89 36.49
N PHE A 107 8.80 27.15 37.28
CA PHE A 107 8.86 27.23 38.75
C PHE A 107 9.56 26.03 39.36
N ALA A 108 9.32 24.84 38.81
CA ALA A 108 9.97 23.61 39.25
C ALA A 108 10.17 22.66 38.05
N PRO A 109 10.83 23.09 36.96
CA PRO A 109 11.08 22.23 35.80
C PRO A 109 11.77 20.91 36.17
N GLU A 110 12.67 20.94 37.14
CA GLU A 110 13.44 19.79 37.65
C GLU A 110 12.58 18.68 38.28
N GLU A 111 11.34 18.97 38.65
CA GLU A 111 10.39 17.98 39.17
C GLU A 111 9.65 17.21 38.08
N GLY A 112 9.80 17.61 36.81
CA GLY A 112 9.13 17.03 35.65
C GLY A 112 9.99 16.03 34.86
N ILE A 113 9.33 15.26 34.01
CA ILE A 113 9.96 14.38 33.00
C ILE A 113 9.30 14.73 31.67
N ASN A 114 10.07 15.28 30.73
CA ASN A 114 9.54 15.92 29.54
C ASN A 114 9.34 14.95 28.37
N ALA A 115 8.10 14.54 28.11
CA ALA A 115 7.72 13.67 27.01
C ALA A 115 7.84 14.35 25.63
N LEU A 116 7.79 15.69 25.55
CA LEU A 116 8.02 16.40 24.29
C LEU A 116 9.49 16.38 23.90
N ASP A 117 10.40 16.53 24.86
CA ASP A 117 11.84 16.40 24.59
C ASP A 117 12.18 14.97 24.11
N ALA A 118 11.54 13.95 24.70
CA ALA A 118 11.70 12.56 24.27
C ALA A 118 11.25 12.37 22.80
N PHE A 119 10.09 12.90 22.44
CA PHE A 119 9.62 12.88 21.05
C PHE A 119 10.58 13.63 20.10
N VAL A 120 10.98 14.84 20.44
CA VAL A 120 11.90 15.65 19.61
C VAL A 120 13.23 14.92 19.41
N GLN A 121 13.78 14.34 20.48
CA GLN A 121 15.01 13.56 20.39
C GLN A 121 14.83 12.31 19.53
N ALA A 122 13.72 11.56 19.68
CA ALA A 122 13.43 10.41 18.82
C ALA A 122 13.31 10.81 17.35
N TYR A 123 12.64 11.92 17.05
CA TYR A 123 12.53 12.46 15.69
C TYR A 123 13.90 12.82 15.11
N VAL A 124 14.76 13.49 15.88
CA VAL A 124 16.14 13.82 15.46
C VAL A 124 16.99 12.56 15.27
N ASN A 125 16.84 11.57 16.15
CA ASN A 125 17.51 10.27 16.00
C ASN A 125 17.09 9.59 14.68
N VAL A 126 15.81 9.57 14.33
CA VAL A 126 15.35 9.06 13.03
C VAL A 126 15.86 9.92 11.87
N ALA A 127 15.85 11.25 12.00
CA ALA A 127 16.38 12.15 10.98
C ALA A 127 17.85 11.88 10.67
N THR A 128 18.66 11.59 11.70
CA THR A 128 20.08 11.24 11.54
C THR A 128 20.29 9.81 11.05
N LEU A 129 19.43 8.85 11.43
CA LEU A 129 19.45 7.48 10.90
C LEU A 129 19.32 7.45 9.37
N ARG A 130 18.61 8.42 8.77
CA ARG A 130 18.42 8.51 7.31
C ARG A 130 19.72 8.51 6.50
N GLN A 131 20.82 9.01 7.05
CA GLN A 131 22.11 8.98 6.35
C GLN A 131 22.64 7.54 6.16
N ALA A 132 22.25 6.60 7.03
CA ALA A 132 22.65 5.20 6.99
C ALA A 132 21.54 4.25 6.49
N MET A 133 20.39 4.79 6.08
CA MET A 133 19.33 4.03 5.44
C MET A 133 19.71 3.69 3.99
N VAL A 134 19.24 2.55 3.48
CA VAL A 134 19.49 2.20 2.08
C VAL A 134 18.51 2.94 1.17
N GLU A 135 18.83 3.01 -0.12
CA GLU A 135 17.90 3.51 -1.12
C GLU A 135 16.58 2.71 -1.10
N GLY A 136 15.46 3.39 -1.26
CA GLY A 136 14.12 2.81 -1.12
C GLY A 136 13.55 2.82 0.32
N ASP A 137 14.39 2.82 1.36
CA ASP A 137 13.88 2.89 2.74
C ASP A 137 13.22 4.25 3.01
N ARG A 138 12.06 4.25 3.67
CA ARG A 138 11.35 5.47 4.07
C ARG A 138 10.82 5.32 5.49
N VAL A 139 10.95 6.39 6.26
CA VAL A 139 10.31 6.54 7.57
C VAL A 139 9.66 7.92 7.59
N HIS A 140 8.41 8.01 7.99
CA HIS A 140 7.70 9.28 8.13
C HIS A 140 6.63 9.17 9.21
N CYS A 141 6.15 10.32 9.69
CA CYS A 141 5.31 10.36 10.88
C CYS A 141 4.36 11.55 10.90
N MET A 142 3.41 11.48 11.82
CA MET A 142 2.55 12.58 12.25
C MET A 142 2.49 12.62 13.77
N VAL A 143 2.57 13.81 14.36
CA VAL A 143 2.35 14.01 15.80
C VAL A 143 0.86 14.10 16.06
N THR A 144 0.32 13.19 16.87
CA THR A 144 -1.10 13.19 17.26
C THR A 144 -1.32 13.99 18.55
N ARG A 145 -0.32 14.07 19.43
CA ARG A 145 -0.35 14.93 20.63
C ARG A 145 1.06 15.41 21.00
N GLY A 146 1.24 16.74 21.08
CA GLY A 146 2.52 17.39 21.38
C GLY A 146 2.60 18.07 22.76
N GLY A 147 1.60 17.88 23.63
CA GLY A 147 1.46 18.56 24.91
C GLY A 147 0.25 19.49 24.97
N ASP A 148 -0.15 19.86 26.19
CA ASP A 148 -1.47 20.49 26.43
C ASP A 148 -1.38 22.00 26.76
N ALA A 149 -0.24 22.48 27.28
CA ALA A 149 -0.06 23.89 27.63
C ALA A 149 1.43 24.30 27.63
N VAL A 150 1.72 25.52 27.15
CA VAL A 150 3.11 26.02 27.00
C VAL A 150 3.85 26.26 28.31
N ASN A 151 3.14 26.42 29.43
CA ASN A 151 3.72 26.65 30.76
C ASN A 151 3.78 25.38 31.62
N VAL A 152 3.46 24.22 31.06
CA VAL A 152 3.49 22.91 31.71
C VAL A 152 4.45 22.00 30.96
N VAL A 153 5.35 21.33 31.69
CA VAL A 153 6.19 20.27 31.10
C VAL A 153 5.29 19.14 30.61
N PRO A 154 5.29 18.77 29.32
CA PRO A 154 4.43 17.72 28.81
C PRO A 154 4.77 16.36 29.44
N ALA A 155 3.79 15.70 30.08
CA ALA A 155 3.95 14.33 30.56
C ALA A 155 3.53 13.26 29.54
N HIS A 156 2.91 13.67 28.43
CA HIS A 156 2.46 12.74 27.42
C HIS A 156 2.57 13.33 26.02
N THR A 157 3.15 12.55 25.11
CA THR A 157 3.14 12.80 23.66
C THR A 157 2.82 11.51 22.93
N SER A 158 2.14 11.63 21.80
CA SER A 158 1.76 10.50 20.95
C SER A 158 2.00 10.85 19.47
N SER A 159 2.40 9.85 18.69
CA SER A 159 2.70 10.00 17.26
C SER A 159 2.46 8.69 16.51
N THR A 160 2.06 8.79 15.23
CA THR A 160 1.96 7.65 14.32
C THR A 160 3.10 7.69 13.31
N TRP A 161 3.62 6.52 12.95
CA TRP A 161 4.79 6.31 12.12
C TRP A 161 4.52 5.23 11.10
N LEU A 162 5.01 5.44 9.88
CA LEU A 162 5.01 4.42 8.84
C LEU A 162 6.45 4.21 8.35
N ILE A 163 6.86 2.95 8.37
CA ILE A 163 8.17 2.48 7.97
C ILE A 163 7.97 1.67 6.68
N ARG A 164 8.72 1.99 5.63
CA ARG A 164 8.70 1.27 4.34
C ARG A 164 10.08 0.82 3.93
N SER A 165 10.13 -0.30 3.23
CA SER A 165 11.33 -0.79 2.56
C SER A 165 10.98 -1.59 1.30
N SER A 166 11.98 -1.86 0.46
CA SER A 166 11.79 -2.58 -0.81
C SER A 166 11.37 -4.04 -0.63
N SER A 167 11.61 -4.65 0.53
CA SER A 167 11.15 -5.99 0.84
C SER A 167 10.88 -6.20 2.32
N VAL A 168 10.11 -7.25 2.65
CA VAL A 168 9.84 -7.65 4.03
C VAL A 168 11.13 -7.87 4.83
N GLY A 169 12.09 -8.61 4.26
CA GLY A 169 13.37 -8.86 4.93
C GLY A 169 14.18 -7.57 5.19
N ARG A 170 14.11 -6.58 4.29
CA ARG A 170 14.74 -5.27 4.51
C ARG A 170 13.98 -4.44 5.55
N LEU A 171 12.65 -4.52 5.56
CA LEU A 171 11.81 -3.87 6.56
C LEU A 171 12.10 -4.43 7.97
N ASP A 172 12.25 -5.74 8.10
CA ASP A 172 12.62 -6.42 9.34
C ASP A 172 14.00 -5.99 9.87
N GLU A 173 14.92 -5.60 9.00
CA GLU A 173 16.20 -5.01 9.41
C GLU A 173 16.09 -3.53 9.82
N LEU A 174 15.17 -2.78 9.22
CA LEU A 174 15.00 -1.34 9.44
C LEU A 174 14.23 -1.04 10.73
N ILE A 175 13.15 -1.79 10.99
CA ILE A 175 12.27 -1.58 12.16
C ILE A 175 13.07 -1.53 13.48
N PRO A 176 13.98 -2.48 13.80
CA PRO A 176 14.74 -2.43 15.04
C PRO A 176 15.63 -1.19 15.17
N LYS A 177 16.18 -0.69 14.05
CA LYS A 177 17.01 0.53 14.05
C LYS A 177 16.17 1.76 14.35
N VAL A 178 14.96 1.83 13.78
CA VAL A 178 14.01 2.91 14.06
C VAL A 178 13.55 2.82 15.51
N GLN A 179 13.16 1.64 16.00
CA GLN A 179 12.75 1.45 17.40
C GLN A 179 13.85 1.87 18.39
N ALA A 180 15.12 1.54 18.12
CA ALA A 180 16.25 1.97 18.94
C ALA A 180 16.39 3.50 19.04
N CYS A 181 15.96 4.27 18.02
CA CYS A 181 15.90 5.72 18.09
C CYS A 181 14.93 6.22 19.16
N PHE A 182 13.79 5.55 19.35
CA PHE A 182 12.79 5.88 20.38
C PHE A 182 13.23 5.43 21.76
N GLU A 183 13.78 4.21 21.87
CA GLU A 183 14.28 3.66 23.14
C GLU A 183 15.44 4.52 23.69
N GLY A 184 16.33 5.00 22.81
CA GLY A 184 17.40 5.91 23.17
C GLY A 184 16.88 7.25 23.72
N ALA A 185 15.83 7.80 23.10
CA ALA A 185 15.21 9.05 23.57
C ALA A 185 14.45 8.87 24.88
N ALA A 186 13.75 7.74 25.07
CA ALA A 186 13.11 7.37 26.34
C ALA A 186 14.15 7.33 27.46
N THR A 187 15.27 6.63 27.22
CA THR A 187 16.36 6.48 28.17
C THR A 187 17.00 7.81 28.54
N ALA A 188 17.29 8.65 27.54
CA ALA A 188 17.96 9.95 27.76
C ALA A 188 17.11 10.94 28.57
N THR A 189 15.79 10.86 28.44
CA THR A 189 14.85 11.79 29.11
C THR A 189 14.25 11.22 30.38
N GLY A 190 14.40 9.92 30.64
CA GLY A 190 13.72 9.23 31.75
C GLY A 190 12.24 8.95 31.49
N CYS A 191 11.77 9.10 30.25
CA CYS A 191 10.40 8.74 29.87
C CYS A 191 10.23 7.22 29.75
N ARG A 192 9.00 6.76 29.94
CA ARG A 192 8.58 5.43 29.48
C ARG A 192 8.08 5.51 28.05
N LEU A 193 8.52 4.59 27.20
CA LEU A 193 8.02 4.42 25.83
C LEU A 193 6.93 3.34 25.79
N ALA A 194 5.84 3.60 25.07
CA ALA A 194 5.03 2.55 24.45
C ALA A 194 5.25 2.60 22.94
N TRP A 195 5.59 1.46 22.35
CA TRP A 195 5.84 1.29 20.92
C TRP A 195 4.96 0.15 20.44
N THR A 196 3.91 0.50 19.71
CA THR A 196 2.82 -0.41 19.36
C THR A 196 2.76 -0.55 17.85
N ARG A 197 2.83 -1.78 17.36
CA ARG A 197 2.54 -2.08 15.95
C ARG A 197 1.04 -1.93 15.72
N THR A 198 0.64 -1.12 14.74
CA THR A 198 -0.77 -0.93 14.36
C THR A 198 -0.98 -1.42 12.94
N ASP A 199 -2.22 -1.76 12.60
CA ASP A 199 -2.62 -2.21 11.26
C ASP A 199 -1.88 -3.47 10.78
N HIS A 200 -2.34 -4.03 9.66
CA HIS A 200 -1.67 -5.19 9.07
C HIS A 200 -0.37 -4.75 8.36
N PRO A 201 0.70 -5.56 8.40
CA PRO A 201 1.85 -5.36 7.52
C PRO A 201 1.46 -5.55 6.06
N TYR A 202 1.97 -4.67 5.20
CA TYR A 202 1.93 -4.90 3.76
C TYR A 202 3.26 -5.46 3.31
N ASP A 203 3.21 -6.51 2.49
CA ASP A 203 4.39 -7.14 1.92
C ASP A 203 4.74 -6.50 0.57
N ASN A 204 5.98 -6.69 0.11
CA ASN A 204 6.38 -6.17 -1.19
C ASN A 204 5.75 -6.96 -2.34
N MET A 205 5.33 -6.28 -3.39
CA MET A 205 4.71 -6.92 -4.56
C MET A 205 5.70 -7.86 -5.28
N ARG A 206 5.19 -9.02 -5.72
CA ARG A 206 5.87 -9.96 -6.62
C ARG A 206 5.03 -10.15 -7.89
N ASN A 207 5.35 -9.38 -8.93
CA ASN A 207 4.66 -9.49 -10.22
C ASN A 207 5.05 -10.80 -10.94
N ASN A 208 4.06 -11.65 -11.22
CA ASN A 208 4.27 -12.90 -11.95
C ASN A 208 4.55 -12.63 -13.44
N GLN A 209 5.71 -13.04 -13.92
CA GLN A 209 6.20 -12.68 -15.26
C GLN A 209 5.37 -13.27 -16.41
N VAL A 210 4.79 -14.46 -16.22
CA VAL A 210 3.90 -15.07 -17.23
C VAL A 210 2.63 -14.23 -17.38
N MET A 211 1.99 -13.90 -16.26
CA MET A 211 0.80 -13.06 -16.25
C MET A 211 1.09 -11.66 -16.77
N THR A 212 2.21 -11.06 -16.37
CA THR A 212 2.67 -9.75 -16.85
C THR A 212 2.84 -9.72 -18.37
N GLY A 213 3.47 -10.75 -18.96
CA GLY A 213 3.66 -10.85 -20.40
C GLY A 213 2.34 -10.96 -21.17
N LEU A 214 1.40 -11.79 -20.69
CA LEU A 214 0.07 -11.92 -21.29
C LEU A 214 -0.71 -10.60 -21.19
N TYR A 215 -0.68 -9.96 -20.01
CA TYR A 215 -1.35 -8.69 -19.80
C TYR A 215 -0.79 -7.58 -20.71
N SER A 216 0.54 -7.52 -20.86
CA SER A 216 1.20 -6.57 -21.77
C SER A 216 0.71 -6.72 -23.21
N ALA A 217 0.70 -7.95 -23.74
CA ALA A 217 0.25 -8.22 -25.10
C ALA A 217 -1.23 -7.84 -25.30
N ASN A 218 -2.07 -8.14 -24.31
CA ASN A 218 -3.50 -7.81 -24.36
C ASN A 218 -3.75 -6.30 -24.30
N SER A 219 -3.04 -5.59 -23.42
CA SER A 219 -3.14 -4.13 -23.33
C SER A 219 -2.66 -3.45 -24.61
N GLU A 220 -1.55 -3.92 -25.19
CA GLU A 220 -1.02 -3.41 -26.46
C GLU A 220 -2.00 -3.65 -27.62
N SER A 221 -2.65 -4.82 -27.68
CA SER A 221 -3.65 -5.14 -28.71
C SER A 221 -4.85 -4.18 -28.72
N MET A 222 -5.13 -3.54 -27.58
CA MET A 222 -6.18 -2.55 -27.41
C MET A 222 -5.70 -1.11 -27.59
N GLY A 223 -4.44 -0.91 -27.99
CA GLY A 223 -3.84 0.40 -28.21
C GLY A 223 -3.35 1.08 -26.94
N ARG A 224 -3.12 0.32 -25.86
CA ARG A 224 -2.62 0.81 -24.58
C ARG A 224 -1.28 0.14 -24.22
N PRO A 225 -0.15 0.54 -24.84
CA PRO A 225 1.15 0.03 -24.45
C PRO A 225 1.46 0.47 -23.02
N MET A 226 1.93 -0.46 -22.19
CA MET A 226 2.24 -0.22 -20.79
C MET A 226 3.72 -0.44 -20.55
N PRO A 227 4.50 0.61 -20.22
CA PRO A 227 5.92 0.45 -19.94
C PRO A 227 6.15 -0.25 -18.61
N THR A 228 7.27 -0.96 -18.50
CA THR A 228 7.74 -1.57 -17.26
C THR A 228 8.34 -0.55 -16.30
N GLU A 229 8.38 -0.87 -15.00
CA GLU A 229 9.09 -0.08 -13.99
C GLU A 229 10.53 0.21 -14.43
N ALA A 230 11.22 -0.80 -14.97
CA ALA A 230 12.61 -0.67 -15.41
C ALA A 230 12.81 0.38 -16.53
N GLU A 231 11.79 0.62 -17.35
CA GLU A 231 11.83 1.60 -18.45
C GLU A 231 11.56 3.02 -17.97
N ILE A 232 10.73 3.21 -16.94
CA ILE A 232 10.30 4.54 -16.47
C ILE A 232 10.94 4.97 -15.14
N GLY A 233 11.56 4.05 -14.39
CA GLY A 233 12.23 4.29 -13.12
C GLY A 233 11.31 4.82 -12.03
N ARG A 234 10.04 4.41 -12.04
CA ARG A 234 9.02 4.80 -11.05
C ARG A 234 8.68 3.58 -10.21
N SER A 235 8.53 3.77 -8.91
CA SER A 235 8.06 2.71 -8.01
C SER A 235 6.66 3.07 -7.52
N GLY A 236 5.86 2.05 -7.22
CA GLY A 236 4.59 2.20 -6.54
C GLY A 236 4.73 2.57 -5.06
N GLY A 237 3.57 2.72 -4.41
CA GLY A 237 3.45 2.96 -2.97
C GLY A 237 3.55 1.66 -2.16
N SER A 238 2.56 1.39 -1.32
CA SER A 238 2.39 0.12 -0.61
C SER A 238 0.94 -0.32 -0.79
N SER A 239 0.71 -1.61 -1.01
CA SER A 239 -0.63 -2.16 -1.15
C SER A 239 -0.69 -3.58 -0.58
N ASP A 240 -1.81 -3.95 0.03
CA ASP A 240 -2.03 -5.30 0.57
C ASP A 240 -2.16 -6.37 -0.54
N MET A 241 -2.23 -5.95 -1.82
CA MET A 241 -2.02 -6.84 -2.97
C MET A 241 -0.62 -7.47 -2.96
N GLY A 242 0.35 -6.83 -2.32
CA GLY A 242 1.67 -7.42 -2.06
C GLY A 242 1.59 -8.69 -1.21
N ASN A 243 0.70 -8.74 -0.21
CA ASN A 243 0.45 -9.93 0.60
C ASN A 243 -0.19 -11.05 -0.24
N VAL A 244 -1.16 -10.71 -1.10
CA VAL A 244 -1.76 -11.67 -2.04
C VAL A 244 -0.70 -12.29 -2.94
N SER A 245 0.24 -11.48 -3.44
CA SER A 245 1.34 -11.96 -4.29
C SER A 245 2.33 -12.90 -3.59
N GLN A 246 2.33 -12.97 -2.25
CA GLN A 246 3.13 -13.95 -1.51
C GLN A 246 2.49 -15.35 -1.51
N VAL A 247 1.15 -15.42 -1.58
CA VAL A 247 0.40 -16.68 -1.43
C VAL A 247 -0.11 -17.22 -2.77
N VAL A 248 -0.34 -16.35 -3.76
CA VAL A 248 -0.78 -16.73 -5.11
C VAL A 248 -0.09 -15.87 -6.19
N PRO A 249 0.25 -16.45 -7.36
CA PRO A 249 0.79 -15.68 -8.49
C PRO A 249 -0.11 -14.50 -8.84
N SER A 250 0.49 -13.30 -8.93
CA SER A 250 -0.28 -12.05 -8.97
C SER A 250 0.31 -10.99 -9.89
N ILE A 251 -0.54 -10.11 -10.41
CA ILE A 251 -0.16 -8.84 -11.07
C ILE A 251 -1.00 -7.67 -10.56
N HIS A 252 -0.44 -6.47 -10.60
CA HIS A 252 -1.10 -5.23 -10.18
C HIS A 252 -0.76 -4.05 -11.12
N PRO A 253 -1.10 -4.08 -12.43
CA PRO A 253 -0.71 -3.02 -13.36
C PRO A 253 -1.42 -1.68 -13.07
N MET A 254 -0.76 -0.56 -13.36
CA MET A 254 -1.32 0.78 -13.24
C MET A 254 -1.84 1.32 -14.56
N LEU A 255 -3.05 1.89 -14.56
CA LEU A 255 -3.73 2.48 -15.69
C LEU A 255 -3.70 4.00 -15.60
N GLY A 256 -2.97 4.64 -16.51
CA GLY A 256 -2.97 6.09 -16.68
C GLY A 256 -4.36 6.68 -16.96
N ILE A 257 -4.83 7.59 -16.12
CA ILE A 257 -6.14 8.26 -16.30
C ILE A 257 -6.03 9.70 -16.84
N GLN A 258 -4.85 10.08 -17.35
CA GLN A 258 -4.54 11.43 -17.83
C GLN A 258 -4.83 12.52 -16.79
N SER A 259 -4.41 12.30 -15.54
CA SER A 259 -4.60 13.24 -14.43
C SER A 259 -3.63 14.43 -14.43
N GLY A 260 -2.76 14.56 -15.45
CA GLY A 260 -1.77 15.62 -15.52
C GLY A 260 -0.79 15.55 -14.34
N ASP A 261 -0.69 16.65 -13.58
CA ASP A 261 0.15 16.74 -12.38
C ASP A 261 -0.54 16.20 -11.12
N ALA A 262 -1.83 15.89 -11.18
CA ALA A 262 -2.55 15.33 -10.05
C ALA A 262 -2.14 13.87 -9.85
N VAL A 263 -1.82 13.52 -8.61
CA VAL A 263 -1.42 12.18 -8.18
C VAL A 263 -2.40 11.63 -7.15
N ASN A 264 -2.38 10.32 -6.93
CA ASN A 264 -3.22 9.65 -5.94
C ASN A 264 -3.18 10.37 -4.58
N HIS A 265 -4.32 10.35 -3.88
CA HIS A 265 -4.58 10.98 -2.58
C HIS A 265 -4.73 12.50 -2.62
N GLN A 266 -4.83 13.09 -3.81
CA GLN A 266 -5.20 14.49 -4.01
C GLN A 266 -6.67 14.62 -4.43
N PRO A 267 -7.42 15.63 -3.93
CA PRO A 267 -8.79 15.90 -4.38
C PRO A 267 -8.92 15.98 -5.90
N GLU A 268 -7.96 16.62 -6.56
CA GLU A 268 -7.91 16.77 -8.01
C GLU A 268 -7.84 15.41 -8.72
N PHE A 269 -7.14 14.42 -8.15
CA PHE A 269 -7.10 13.07 -8.72
C PHE A 269 -8.47 12.39 -8.62
N ALA A 270 -9.20 12.59 -7.52
CA ALA A 270 -10.56 12.06 -7.38
C ALA A 270 -11.49 12.54 -8.51
N ASP A 271 -11.40 13.82 -8.89
CA ASP A 271 -12.16 14.39 -10.02
C ASP A 271 -11.82 13.69 -11.35
N HIS A 272 -10.55 13.30 -11.55
CA HIS A 272 -10.14 12.58 -12.75
C HIS A 272 -10.69 11.15 -12.82
N THR A 273 -11.03 10.52 -11.69
CA THR A 273 -11.54 9.13 -11.67
C THR A 273 -12.91 8.99 -12.35
N VAL A 274 -13.69 10.07 -12.39
CA VAL A 274 -15.02 10.10 -13.02
C VAL A 274 -15.02 10.76 -14.40
N SER A 275 -13.84 11.10 -14.92
CA SER A 275 -13.66 11.69 -16.25
C SER A 275 -13.83 10.65 -17.37
N THR A 276 -13.89 11.10 -18.62
CA THR A 276 -13.88 10.21 -19.80
C THR A 276 -12.67 9.29 -19.82
N HIS A 277 -11.49 9.75 -19.38
CA HIS A 277 -10.28 8.92 -19.31
C HIS A 277 -10.34 7.93 -18.15
N GLY A 278 -10.97 8.29 -17.02
CA GLY A 278 -11.29 7.35 -15.95
C GLY A 278 -12.24 6.23 -16.42
N MET A 279 -13.30 6.58 -17.15
CA MET A 279 -14.21 5.60 -17.76
C MET A 279 -13.52 4.72 -18.82
N GLN A 280 -12.59 5.29 -19.59
CA GLN A 280 -11.78 4.52 -20.53
C GLN A 280 -10.88 3.52 -19.79
N ALA A 281 -10.23 3.94 -18.68
CA ALA A 281 -9.43 3.04 -17.86
C ALA A 281 -10.27 1.90 -17.25
N ILE A 282 -11.52 2.15 -16.85
CA ILE A 282 -12.44 1.07 -16.42
C ILE A 282 -12.61 0.03 -17.54
N ARG A 283 -12.92 0.47 -18.76
CA ARG A 283 -13.11 -0.42 -19.91
C ARG A 283 -11.84 -1.20 -20.23
N ASP A 284 -10.72 -0.49 -20.37
CA ASP A 284 -9.45 -1.08 -20.79
C ASP A 284 -8.95 -2.05 -19.72
N GLY A 285 -9.03 -1.69 -18.44
CA GLY A 285 -8.69 -2.57 -17.33
C GLY A 285 -9.54 -3.84 -17.26
N ALA A 286 -10.86 -3.70 -17.41
CA ALA A 286 -11.77 -4.85 -17.44
C ALA A 286 -11.45 -5.82 -18.58
N LEU A 287 -11.22 -5.29 -19.79
CA LEU A 287 -10.91 -6.11 -20.97
C LEU A 287 -9.51 -6.71 -20.89
N SER A 288 -8.48 -5.98 -20.44
CA SER A 288 -7.13 -6.50 -20.29
C SER A 288 -7.09 -7.65 -19.29
N MET A 289 -7.78 -7.52 -18.15
CA MET A 289 -7.92 -8.61 -17.19
C MET A 289 -8.64 -9.81 -17.80
N ALA A 290 -9.79 -9.61 -18.46
CA ALA A 290 -10.55 -10.70 -19.07
C ALA A 290 -9.75 -11.43 -20.16
N TYR A 291 -9.10 -10.71 -21.08
CA TYR A 291 -8.27 -11.32 -22.12
C TYR A 291 -7.08 -12.07 -21.55
N THR A 292 -6.45 -11.54 -20.49
CA THR A 292 -5.37 -12.24 -19.79
C THR A 292 -5.87 -13.55 -19.20
N ILE A 293 -7.07 -13.58 -18.60
CA ILE A 293 -7.67 -14.80 -18.06
C ILE A 293 -7.96 -15.82 -19.17
N ILE A 294 -8.48 -15.37 -20.31
CA ILE A 294 -8.75 -16.21 -21.47
C ILE A 294 -7.45 -16.83 -21.98
N ASP A 295 -6.42 -16.02 -22.21
CA ASP A 295 -5.11 -16.50 -22.67
C ASP A 295 -4.49 -17.49 -21.70
N MET A 296 -4.59 -17.24 -20.39
CA MET A 296 -4.07 -18.17 -19.39
C MET A 296 -4.75 -19.55 -19.47
N ALA A 297 -6.05 -19.58 -19.75
CA ALA A 297 -6.82 -20.80 -19.89
C ALA A 297 -6.54 -21.51 -21.22
N GLU A 298 -6.57 -20.79 -22.34
CA GLU A 298 -6.36 -21.37 -23.68
C GLU A 298 -4.92 -21.86 -23.88
N GLN A 299 -3.94 -21.18 -23.29
CA GLN A 299 -2.52 -21.55 -23.36
C GLN A 299 -2.10 -22.50 -22.22
N ASP A 300 -3.02 -22.87 -21.33
CA ASP A 300 -2.80 -23.80 -20.21
C ASP A 300 -1.54 -23.47 -19.39
N VAL A 301 -1.39 -22.20 -19.00
CA VAL A 301 -0.14 -21.71 -18.39
C VAL A 301 -0.02 -21.98 -16.89
N TRP A 302 -0.98 -22.69 -16.29
CA TRP A 302 -1.12 -22.81 -14.84
C TRP A 302 0.12 -23.38 -14.14
N GLU A 303 0.78 -24.37 -14.74
CA GLU A 303 2.01 -24.96 -14.20
C GLU A 303 3.20 -23.98 -14.26
N ARG A 304 3.21 -23.05 -15.22
CA ARG A 304 4.27 -22.06 -15.43
C ARG A 304 4.16 -20.86 -14.49
N LEU A 305 3.07 -20.75 -13.72
CA LEU A 305 2.87 -19.65 -12.78
C LEU A 305 3.72 -19.77 -11.51
N GLY A 306 4.23 -20.97 -11.21
CA GLY A 306 5.09 -21.24 -10.06
C GLY A 306 6.58 -21.01 -10.31
N GLU A 307 6.96 -20.68 -11.54
CA GLU A 307 8.33 -20.30 -11.95
C GLU A 307 8.60 -18.81 -11.73
#